data_AF-A0AAX1J2I2-F1
#
_entry.id   AF-A0AAX1J2I2-F1
#
_cell.length_a   1.000
_cell.length_b   1.000
_cell.length_c   1.000
_cell.angle_alpha   90.00
_cell.angle_beta   90.00
_cell.angle_gamma   90.00
#
_symmetry.space_group_name_H-M   'P 1'
#
loop_
_entity.id
_entity.type
_entity.pdbx_description
1 polymer ?
#
loop_
_entity_poly.entity_id
_entity_poly.type
_entity_poly.pdbx_seq_one_letter_code
_entity_poly.pdbx_strand_id
1 'polypeptide(L)'
;MAELDVLERPGDQAALVVETFFGLTSHPISADRIDVVTQAISHTDASLLYRLSYSYAPYHCPDCAATYCGSHWVWREFDDDPFGGIEGDCPHGHFHVLSY
;
A
#
# COMPACT_ATOMS: atom_id res chain seq x y z
N MET A 1 -2.47 -9.48 5.85
CA MET A 1 -2.50 -10.62 4.88
C MET A 1 -3.09 -10.07 3.61
N ALA A 2 -2.52 -10.35 2.43
CA ALA A 2 -3.07 -9.88 1.15
C ALA A 2 -3.57 -11.07 0.35
N GLU A 3 -4.78 -10.97 -0.19
CA GLU A 3 -5.44 -12.00 -1.00
C GLU A 3 -5.89 -11.34 -2.32
N LEU A 4 -5.69 -12.05 -3.44
CA LEU A 4 -5.98 -11.55 -4.78
C LEU A 4 -7.42 -11.91 -5.15
N ASP A 5 -8.33 -10.94 -5.12
CA ASP A 5 -9.70 -11.13 -5.60
C ASP A 5 -9.75 -10.97 -7.13
N VAL A 6 -9.60 -12.09 -7.85
CA VAL A 6 -9.71 -12.15 -9.31
C VAL A 6 -11.18 -12.24 -9.70
N LEU A 7 -11.94 -11.17 -9.45
CA LEU A 7 -13.17 -10.93 -10.20
C LEU A 7 -12.75 -10.33 -11.54
N GLU A 8 -12.89 -11.09 -12.63
CA GLU A 8 -12.67 -10.60 -14.00
C GLU A 8 -13.53 -9.35 -14.24
N ARG A 9 -12.90 -8.16 -14.19
CA ARG A 9 -13.52 -6.89 -14.55
C ARG A 9 -13.32 -6.66 -16.05
N PRO A 10 -14.29 -6.06 -16.77
CA PRO A 10 -14.20 -5.89 -18.21
C PRO A 10 -12.87 -5.23 -18.64
N GLY A 11 -12.17 -5.85 -19.60
CA GLY A 11 -10.99 -5.26 -20.27
C GLY A 11 -9.63 -5.52 -19.63
N ASP A 12 -9.36 -6.76 -19.19
CA ASP A 12 -8.06 -7.16 -18.61
C ASP A 12 -7.65 -6.34 -17.38
N GLN A 13 -8.63 -5.94 -16.57
CA GLN A 13 -8.40 -5.15 -15.36
C GLN A 13 -8.45 -6.06 -14.12
N ALA A 14 -7.40 -5.99 -13.29
CA ALA A 14 -7.36 -6.62 -11.97
C ALA A 14 -7.55 -5.57 -10.87
N ALA A 15 -7.72 -6.00 -9.63
CA ALA A 15 -7.68 -5.11 -8.48
C ALA A 15 -6.76 -5.66 -7.40
N LEU A 16 -5.94 -4.78 -6.82
CA LEU A 16 -5.14 -5.07 -5.63
C LEU A 16 -5.95 -4.72 -4.40
N VAL A 17 -6.12 -5.68 -3.49
CA VAL A 17 -6.73 -5.45 -2.18
C VAL A 17 -5.62 -5.24 -1.16
N VAL A 18 -5.68 -4.12 -0.43
CA VAL A 18 -4.66 -3.72 0.54
C VAL A 18 -5.32 -3.46 1.89
N GLU A 19 -4.72 -3.99 2.95
CA GLU A 19 -5.06 -3.62 4.32
C GLU A 19 -4.32 -2.32 4.65
N THR A 20 -5.09 -1.27 4.93
CA THR A 20 -4.58 0.07 5.27
C THR A 20 -5.02 0.47 6.68
N PHE A 21 -4.57 1.65 7.14
CA PHE A 21 -5.02 2.22 8.40
C PHE A 21 -6.54 2.56 8.42
N PHE A 22 -7.18 2.72 7.27
CA PHE A 22 -8.63 2.91 7.14
C PHE A 22 -9.42 1.60 6.94
N GLY A 23 -8.74 0.44 7.00
CA GLY A 23 -9.30 -0.86 6.65
C GLY A 23 -8.92 -1.30 5.23
N LEU A 24 -9.71 -2.21 4.66
CA LEU A 24 -9.43 -2.78 3.34
C LEU A 24 -9.76 -1.78 2.23
N THR A 25 -8.81 -1.51 1.35
CA THR A 25 -8.98 -0.70 0.13
C THR A 25 -8.77 -1.56 -1.11
N SER A 26 -9.42 -1.19 -2.21
CA SER A 26 -9.27 -1.85 -3.51
C SER A 26 -8.73 -0.86 -4.53
N HIS A 27 -7.59 -1.19 -5.13
CA HIS A 27 -6.93 -0.36 -6.13
C HIS A 27 -7.02 -1.01 -7.51
N PRO A 28 -7.60 -0.35 -8.52
CA PRO A 28 -7.61 -0.89 -9.87
C PRO A 28 -6.18 -1.00 -10.41
N ILE A 29 -5.88 -2.12 -11.04
CA ILE A 29 -4.59 -2.42 -11.67
C ILE A 29 -4.81 -2.52 -13.17
N SER A 30 -4.07 -1.70 -13.92
CA SER A 30 -4.06 -1.75 -15.39
C SER A 30 -3.38 -3.01 -15.88
N ALA A 31 -3.80 -3.51 -17.04
CA ALA A 31 -3.32 -4.77 -17.62
C ALA A 31 -1.77 -4.85 -17.70
N ASP A 32 -1.10 -3.75 -18.05
CA ASP A 32 0.36 -3.65 -18.16
C ASP A 32 1.10 -3.82 -16.82
N ARG A 33 0.40 -3.70 -15.69
CA ARG A 33 0.96 -3.82 -14.34
C ARG A 33 0.61 -5.12 -13.64
N ILE A 34 -0.26 -5.96 -14.20
CA ILE A 34 -0.73 -7.19 -13.55
C ILE A 34 0.45 -8.12 -13.23
N ASP A 35 1.35 -8.34 -14.18
CA ASP A 35 2.47 -9.27 -14.00
C ASP A 35 3.43 -8.81 -12.90
N VAL A 36 3.80 -7.53 -12.88
CA VAL A 36 4.74 -6.98 -11.88
C VAL A 36 4.13 -6.96 -10.48
N VAL A 37 2.83 -6.64 -10.36
CA VAL A 37 2.10 -6.70 -9.09
C VAL A 37 2.00 -8.15 -8.60
N THR A 38 1.66 -9.08 -9.48
CA THR A 38 1.56 -10.51 -9.17
C THR A 38 2.89 -11.08 -8.70
N GLN A 39 3.99 -10.71 -9.35
CA GLN A 39 5.34 -11.09 -8.93
C GLN A 39 5.65 -10.51 -7.54
N ALA A 40 5.40 -9.22 -7.32
CA ALA A 40 5.67 -8.58 -6.03
C ALA A 40 4.93 -9.27 -4.87
N ILE A 41 3.64 -9.61 -5.07
CA ILE A 41 2.84 -10.35 -4.09
C ILE A 41 3.43 -11.74 -3.85
N SER A 42 3.72 -12.48 -4.92
CA SER A 42 4.23 -13.85 -4.84
C SER A 42 5.57 -13.94 -4.09
N HIS A 43 6.39 -12.90 -4.18
CA HIS A 43 7.67 -12.80 -3.47
C HIS A 43 7.58 -12.09 -2.10
N THR A 44 6.39 -11.63 -1.69
CA THR A 44 6.22 -10.78 -0.49
C THR A 44 7.12 -9.53 -0.53
N ASP A 45 7.35 -8.96 -1.72
CA ASP A 45 8.23 -7.81 -1.94
C ASP A 45 7.48 -6.49 -1.69
N ALA A 46 7.37 -6.14 -0.42
CA ALA A 46 6.76 -4.88 0.01
C ALA A 46 7.48 -3.64 -0.54
N SER A 47 8.79 -3.74 -0.81
CA SER A 47 9.56 -2.64 -1.40
C SER A 47 9.15 -2.40 -2.86
N LEU A 48 8.95 -3.46 -3.63
CA LEU A 48 8.46 -3.36 -5.00
C LEU A 48 7.02 -2.83 -5.02
N LEU A 49 6.13 -3.33 -4.16
CA LEU A 49 4.76 -2.81 -4.03
C LEU A 49 4.77 -1.32 -3.70
N TYR A 50 5.57 -0.89 -2.71
CA TYR A 50 5.71 0.51 -2.33
C TYR A 50 6.22 1.38 -3.48
N ARG A 51 7.19 0.88 -4.27
CA ARG A 51 7.72 1.59 -5.45
C ARG A 51 6.69 1.75 -6.57
N LEU A 52 5.75 0.80 -6.72
CA LEU A 52 4.64 0.93 -7.66
C LEU A 52 3.62 1.98 -7.19
N SER A 53 3.31 1.96 -5.89
CA SER A 53 2.56 3.01 -5.19
C SER A 53 2.72 2.85 -3.68
N TYR A 54 2.94 3.93 -2.94
CA TYR A 54 3.10 3.87 -1.48
C TYR A 54 1.86 3.24 -0.80
N SER A 55 0.67 3.43 -1.38
CA SER A 55 -0.59 2.87 -0.87
C SER A 55 -0.71 1.36 -1.04
N TYR A 56 0.15 0.71 -1.82
CA TYR A 56 0.16 -0.74 -1.99
C TYR A 56 0.90 -1.47 -0.87
N ALA A 57 1.73 -0.75 -0.12
CA ALA A 57 2.46 -1.26 1.03
C ALA A 57 2.55 -0.19 2.13
N PRO A 58 1.41 0.22 2.72
CA PRO A 58 1.31 1.36 3.62
C PRO A 58 2.11 1.19 4.93
N TYR A 59 2.53 -0.03 5.25
CA TYR A 59 3.34 -0.33 6.44
C TYR A 59 4.82 -0.59 6.15
N HIS A 60 5.25 -0.39 4.90
CA HIS A 60 6.65 -0.49 4.50
C HIS A 60 7.37 0.85 4.69
N CYS A 61 8.50 0.84 5.39
CA CYS A 61 9.39 1.99 5.44
C CYS A 61 10.54 1.78 4.42
N PRO A 62 10.62 2.60 3.35
CA PRO A 62 11.66 2.47 2.33
C PRO A 62 13.07 2.75 2.88
N ASP A 63 13.21 3.64 3.86
CA ASP A 63 14.50 3.97 4.48
C ASP A 63 15.04 2.83 5.35
N CYS A 64 14.16 2.14 6.08
CA CYS A 64 14.55 0.94 6.83
C CYS A 64 14.70 -0.30 5.94
N ALA A 65 14.16 -0.26 4.72
CA ALA A 65 13.89 -1.43 3.89
C ALA A 65 13.16 -2.55 4.68
N ALA A 66 12.20 -2.17 5.53
CA ALA A 66 11.52 -3.06 6.46
C ALA A 66 10.02 -2.78 6.53
N THR A 67 9.24 -3.82 6.82
CA THR A 67 7.78 -3.74 6.97
C THR A 67 7.40 -3.98 8.42
N TYR A 68 6.53 -3.13 8.94
CA TYR A 68 6.01 -3.19 10.31
C TYR A 68 4.49 -3.44 10.30
N CYS A 69 3.85 -3.60 11.46
CA CYS A 69 2.39 -3.56 11.55
C CYS A 69 1.93 -2.13 11.84
N GLY A 70 0.66 -1.81 11.55
CA GLY A 70 0.10 -0.48 11.79
C GLY A 70 0.26 0.01 13.23
N SER A 71 0.27 -0.88 14.23
CA SER A 71 0.48 -0.50 15.64
C SER A 71 1.91 -0.10 16.00
N HIS A 72 2.90 -0.42 15.14
CA HIS A 72 4.27 0.03 15.32
C HIS A 72 4.51 1.45 14.79
N TRP A 73 3.62 1.93 13.91
CA TRP A 73 3.71 3.29 13.41
C TRP A 73 3.13 4.26 14.43
N VAL A 74 3.80 5.40 14.59
CA VAL A 74 3.23 6.55 15.30
C VAL A 74 2.59 7.42 14.22
N TRP A 75 1.28 7.37 14.08
CA TRP A 75 0.57 8.00 12.97
C TRP A 75 -0.55 8.92 13.44
N ARG A 76 -0.97 9.83 12.55
CA ARG A 76 -2.10 10.74 12.75
C ARG A 76 -2.82 10.97 11.43
N GLU A 77 -4.10 11.31 11.53
CA GLU A 77 -4.84 11.87 10.41
C GLU A 77 -4.44 13.33 10.19
N PHE A 78 -4.40 13.76 8.92
CA PHE A 78 -4.27 15.16 8.55
C PHE A 78 -5.42 15.54 7.61
N ASP A 79 -5.80 16.81 7.65
CA ASP A 79 -6.86 17.39 6.82
C ASP A 79 -6.43 18.80 6.42
N ASP A 80 -5.91 18.90 5.19
CA ASP A 80 -5.43 20.11 4.52
C ASP A 80 -6.23 20.29 3.21
N ASP A 81 -7.48 20.75 3.32
CA ASP A 81 -8.43 20.97 2.21
C ASP A 81 -7.75 21.41 0.89
N PRO A 82 -7.93 20.67 -0.24
CA PRO A 82 -8.82 19.52 -0.45
C PRO A 82 -8.22 18.15 -0.09
N PHE A 83 -7.07 18.11 0.58
CA PHE A 83 -6.26 16.93 0.78
C PHE A 83 -6.36 16.42 2.23
N GLY A 84 -6.89 15.21 2.45
CA GLY A 84 -6.85 14.52 3.73
C GLY A 84 -6.13 13.19 3.64
N GLY A 85 -5.62 12.67 4.74
CA GLY A 85 -4.93 11.38 4.73
C GLY A 85 -4.35 10.97 6.07
N ILE A 86 -3.45 9.99 6.01
CA ILE A 86 -2.68 9.54 7.18
C ILE A 86 -1.21 9.73 6.91
N GLU A 87 -0.53 10.28 7.89
CA GLU A 87 0.92 10.39 7.94
C GLU A 87 1.44 9.78 9.24
N GLY A 88 2.70 9.34 9.24
CA GLY A 88 3.29 8.82 10.45
C GLY A 88 4.76 8.49 10.35
N ASP A 89 5.32 8.19 11.50
CA ASP A 89 6.71 7.82 11.69
C ASP A 89 6.81 6.31 11.92
N CYS A 90 7.75 5.67 11.23
CA CYS A 90 8.10 4.28 11.51
C CYS A 90 8.79 4.15 12.89
N PRO A 91 9.02 2.94 13.42
CA PRO A 91 9.70 2.73 14.71
C PRO A 91 11.10 3.36 14.83
N HIS A 92 11.72 3.70 13.70
CA HIS A 92 13.03 4.33 13.63
C HIS A 92 12.97 5.85 13.38
N GLY A 93 11.76 6.45 13.32
CA GLY A 93 11.58 7.90 13.20
C GLY A 93 11.61 8.46 11.77
N HIS A 94 11.43 7.62 10.75
CA HIS A 94 11.27 8.10 9.36
C HIS A 94 9.80 8.42 9.07
N PHE A 95 9.55 9.67 8.67
CA PHE A 95 8.22 10.21 8.35
C PHE A 95 7.78 9.82 6.92
N HIS A 96 6.54 9.35 6.79
CA HIS A 96 5.91 9.07 5.50
C HIS A 96 4.42 9.40 5.49
N VAL A 97 3.92 9.81 4.32
CA VAL A 97 2.48 9.77 4.02
C VAL A 97 2.11 8.32 3.73
N LEU A 98 1.16 7.78 4.51
CA LEU A 98 0.80 6.36 4.53
C LEU A 98 -0.45 6.07 3.70
N SER A 99 -1.36 7.05 3.58
CA SER A 99 -2.57 6.95 2.76
C SER A 99 -3.10 8.34 2.40
N TYR A 100 -3.72 8.43 1.22
CA TYR A 100 -4.52 9.57 0.72
C TYR A 100 -5.85 9.03 0.18
#